data_AF-O58405-F1
#
_entry.id   AF-O58405-F1
#
_cell.length_a   1.000
_cell.length_b   1.000
_cell.length_c   1.000
_cell.angle_alpha   90.00
_cell.angle_beta   90.00
_cell.angle_gamma   90.00
#
_symmetry.space_group_name_H-M   'P 1'
#
loop_
_entity.id
_entity.type
_entity.pdbx_description
1 polymer ?
#
loop_
_entity_poly.entity_id
_entity_poly.type
_entity_poly.pdbx_seq_one_letter_code
_entity_poly.pdbx_strand_id
1 'polypeptide(L)'
;MKKVSVIIFIVIMLGIGCLNLNESIKETCPRTSNITQAMSCYIPEDFEILKGVAEEIPGGTIEWKIWNILEWEEDHLSYDNNKGSDIILKPSEFIKVGEGVCTDYAVLTAGLLLASNISPVYLMIFHFMEDPTLHAAVAVNISGKLFILDQRLPPKNLDSYLIQFSKLEGKIILFAEMYKVEMKKGRVVVSGRKYLDLSNFGFYPGNISLDMLENLLLSEFQRRTNLFPRIDLKTVLPQGLKERKVWMIKFENFKLFYDDTFVEQYSNFIADEILKNEKIKSDISRYSAFWISIKLEGDDLIVRLFLGR
;
A
#
# COMPACT_ATOMS: atom_id res chain seq x y z
N MET A 1 -71.41 33.19 38.74
CA MET A 1 -70.47 32.40 39.58
C MET A 1 -70.88 30.93 39.53
N LYS A 2 -70.02 30.03 39.03
CA LYS A 2 -69.92 28.63 39.49
C LYS A 2 -68.79 27.93 38.76
N LYS A 3 -67.96 27.26 39.56
CA LYS A 3 -66.95 26.28 39.15
C LYS A 3 -67.66 25.13 38.41
N VAL A 4 -67.11 24.68 37.29
CA VAL A 4 -67.46 23.39 36.70
C VAL A 4 -66.16 22.61 36.61
N SER A 5 -66.04 21.61 37.48
CA SER A 5 -65.09 20.52 37.32
C SER A 5 -65.47 19.76 36.05
N VAL A 6 -64.55 19.64 35.09
CA VAL A 6 -64.71 18.72 33.97
C VAL A 6 -63.65 17.64 34.11
N ILE A 7 -64.12 16.45 34.49
CA ILE A 7 -63.41 15.18 34.40
C ILE A 7 -63.37 14.84 32.90
N ILE A 8 -62.21 14.87 32.27
CA ILE A 8 -62.05 14.42 30.88
C ILE A 8 -61.35 13.06 30.90
N PHE A 9 -62.06 12.08 30.37
CA PHE A 9 -61.64 10.72 30.10
C PHE A 9 -60.29 10.67 29.38
N ILE A 10 -59.34 9.91 29.93
CA ILE A 10 -58.13 9.49 29.24
C ILE A 10 -58.57 8.44 28.22
N VAL A 11 -58.74 8.87 26.97
CA VAL A 11 -58.90 7.96 25.83
C VAL A 11 -57.51 7.43 25.50
N ILE A 12 -57.25 6.18 25.89
CA ILE A 12 -56.12 5.39 25.42
C ILE A 12 -56.39 5.10 23.93
N MET A 13 -55.95 6.01 23.07
CA MET A 13 -55.85 5.71 21.64
C MET A 13 -54.66 4.76 21.46
N LEU A 14 -54.99 3.48 21.33
CA LEU A 14 -54.18 2.45 20.69
C LEU A 14 -53.93 2.86 19.23
N GLY A 15 -53.07 3.86 19.05
CA GLY A 15 -52.46 4.16 17.76
C GLY A 15 -51.41 3.10 17.50
N ILE A 16 -51.84 2.00 16.89
CA ILE A 16 -50.98 1.11 16.10
C ILE A 16 -50.50 1.96 14.91
N GLY A 17 -49.59 2.89 15.18
CA GLY A 17 -48.82 3.57 14.17
C GLY A 17 -47.77 2.58 13.73
N CYS A 18 -48.02 1.94 12.59
CA CYS A 18 -47.11 1.07 11.90
C CYS A 18 -45.68 1.62 12.02
N LEU A 19 -44.86 0.91 12.79
CA LEU A 19 -43.42 0.96 12.61
C LEU A 19 -43.20 0.54 11.16
N ASN A 20 -43.06 1.53 10.27
CA ASN A 20 -42.42 1.34 8.98
C ASN A 20 -40.95 1.01 9.25
N LEU A 21 -40.70 -0.16 9.82
CA LEU A 21 -39.48 -0.91 9.62
C LEU A 21 -39.58 -1.45 8.20
N ASN A 22 -39.44 -0.55 7.22
CA ASN A 22 -38.66 -0.88 6.04
C ASN A 22 -37.21 -1.02 6.52
N GLU A 23 -36.93 -2.05 7.33
CA GLU A 23 -35.66 -2.75 7.17
C GLU A 23 -35.75 -3.32 5.77
N SER A 24 -35.32 -2.52 4.79
CA SER A 24 -35.00 -3.03 3.48
C SER A 24 -34.13 -4.25 3.73
N ILE A 25 -34.60 -5.43 3.35
CA ILE A 25 -33.79 -6.63 3.25
C ILE A 25 -32.56 -6.18 2.45
N LYS A 26 -31.44 -5.95 3.15
CA LYS A 26 -30.19 -5.52 2.53
C LYS A 26 -29.79 -6.74 1.73
N GLU A 27 -30.05 -6.71 0.43
CA GLU A 27 -29.75 -7.81 -0.46
C GLU A 27 -28.26 -8.10 -0.33
N THR A 28 -27.92 -9.17 0.37
CA THR A 28 -26.53 -9.52 0.67
C THR A 28 -25.85 -9.94 -0.61
N CYS A 29 -24.63 -9.48 -0.84
CA CYS A 29 -23.90 -9.83 -2.06
C CYS A 29 -23.64 -11.34 -2.10
N PRO A 30 -23.98 -12.01 -3.21
CA PRO A 30 -23.69 -13.43 -3.36
C PRO A 30 -22.18 -13.68 -3.43
N ARG A 31 -21.75 -14.86 -2.99
CA ARG A 31 -20.39 -15.34 -3.23
C ARG A 31 -20.13 -15.43 -4.74
N THR A 32 -18.99 -14.91 -5.21
CA THR A 32 -18.67 -14.84 -6.64
C THR A 32 -17.17 -15.03 -6.88
N SER A 33 -16.84 -15.60 -8.03
CA SER A 33 -15.48 -15.60 -8.59
C SER A 33 -15.26 -14.45 -9.58
N ASN A 34 -16.30 -13.66 -9.89
CA ASN A 34 -16.19 -12.52 -10.79
C ASN A 34 -15.68 -11.29 -10.01
N ILE A 35 -14.43 -10.92 -10.23
CA ILE A 35 -13.79 -9.79 -9.54
C ILE A 35 -14.48 -8.44 -9.76
N THR A 36 -15.04 -8.18 -10.94
CA THR A 36 -15.78 -6.91 -11.16
C THR A 36 -17.07 -6.86 -10.35
N GLN A 37 -17.75 -8.00 -10.21
CA GLN A 37 -18.91 -8.14 -9.34
C GLN A 37 -18.50 -7.99 -7.87
N ALA A 38 -17.43 -8.68 -7.43
CA ALA A 38 -16.89 -8.58 -6.08
C ALA A 38 -16.55 -7.13 -5.71
N MET A 39 -15.84 -6.39 -6.58
CA MET A 39 -15.57 -4.95 -6.40
C MET A 39 -16.85 -4.13 -6.23
N SER A 40 -17.82 -4.31 -7.12
CA SER A 40 -19.06 -3.51 -7.11
C SER A 40 -19.98 -3.80 -5.92
N CYS A 41 -19.87 -5.00 -5.34
CA CYS A 41 -20.81 -5.49 -4.35
C CYS A 41 -20.20 -5.57 -2.94
N TYR A 42 -19.02 -6.20 -2.81
CA TYR A 42 -18.39 -6.42 -1.50
C TYR A 42 -17.86 -5.12 -0.88
N ILE A 43 -17.30 -4.22 -1.69
CA ILE A 43 -16.76 -2.96 -1.15
C ILE A 43 -17.88 -2.10 -0.53
N PRO A 44 -19.04 -1.85 -1.17
CA PRO A 44 -20.15 -1.18 -0.51
C PRO A 44 -20.73 -1.93 0.69
N GLU A 45 -20.76 -3.27 0.65
CA GLU A 45 -21.28 -4.08 1.76
C GLU A 45 -20.42 -3.92 3.02
N ASP A 46 -19.08 -3.98 2.85
CA ASP A 46 -18.09 -3.92 3.92
C ASP A 46 -17.50 -2.51 4.13
N PHE A 47 -18.13 -1.46 3.58
CA PHE A 47 -17.53 -0.12 3.53
C PHE A 47 -17.21 0.44 4.92
N GLU A 48 -18.05 0.20 5.93
CA GLU A 48 -17.78 0.66 7.30
C GLU A 48 -16.58 -0.06 7.94
N ILE A 49 -16.38 -1.35 7.62
CA ILE A 49 -15.22 -2.12 8.10
C ILE A 49 -13.95 -1.60 7.40
N LEU A 50 -14.02 -1.44 6.08
CA LEU A 50 -12.93 -0.87 5.29
C LEU A 50 -12.55 0.53 5.77
N LYS A 51 -13.55 1.35 6.12
CA LYS A 51 -13.34 2.69 6.67
C LYS A 51 -12.66 2.64 8.04
N GLY A 52 -13.10 1.75 8.94
CA GLY A 52 -12.44 1.56 10.24
C GLY A 52 -10.97 1.20 10.10
N VAL A 53 -10.64 0.19 9.26
CA VAL A 53 -9.25 -0.19 8.99
C VAL A 53 -8.47 0.96 8.32
N ALA A 54 -9.09 1.63 7.35
CA ALA A 54 -8.46 2.77 6.68
C ALA A 54 -8.21 3.96 7.64
N GLU A 55 -9.00 4.17 8.68
CA GLU A 55 -8.74 5.24 9.67
C GLU A 55 -7.56 4.90 10.59
N GLU A 56 -7.29 3.62 10.85
CA GLU A 56 -6.16 3.16 11.66
C GLU A 56 -4.83 3.22 10.91
N ILE A 57 -4.85 3.04 9.59
CA ILE A 57 -3.65 3.14 8.75
C ILE A 57 -3.26 4.63 8.57
N PRO A 58 -2.09 5.09 9.04
CA PRO A 58 -1.70 6.49 8.92
C PRO A 58 -1.44 6.89 7.45
N GLY A 59 -1.56 8.17 7.14
CA GLY A 59 -1.22 8.69 5.81
C GLY A 59 -1.60 10.15 5.61
N GLY A 60 -0.65 11.06 5.82
CA GLY A 60 -0.86 12.50 5.63
C GLY A 60 -0.91 12.93 4.15
N THR A 61 -0.35 12.11 3.25
CA THR A 61 -0.38 12.29 1.80
C THR A 61 -0.84 11.01 1.12
N ILE A 62 -1.16 11.08 -0.18
CA ILE A 62 -1.57 9.90 -0.97
C ILE A 62 -0.45 8.86 -0.99
N GLU A 63 0.80 9.29 -1.15
CA GLU A 63 1.99 8.44 -1.21
C GLU A 63 2.18 7.68 0.10
N TRP A 64 2.13 8.38 1.24
CA TRP A 64 2.21 7.76 2.57
C TRP A 64 1.06 6.82 2.82
N LYS A 65 -0.16 7.20 2.41
CA LYS A 65 -1.34 6.38 2.61
C LYS A 65 -1.25 5.05 1.86
N ILE A 66 -0.81 5.10 0.61
CA ILE A 66 -0.62 3.91 -0.24
C ILE A 66 0.47 3.01 0.33
N TRP A 67 1.62 3.60 0.69
CA TRP A 67 2.73 2.85 1.26
C TRP A 67 2.30 2.10 2.51
N ASN A 68 1.62 2.78 3.43
CA ASN A 68 1.20 2.18 4.68
C ASN A 68 0.04 1.18 4.52
N ILE A 69 -0.77 1.28 3.45
CA ILE A 69 -1.73 0.22 3.11
C ILE A 69 -0.99 -1.07 2.74
N LEU A 70 0.01 -0.99 1.86
CA LEU A 70 0.80 -2.17 1.47
C LEU A 70 1.61 -2.73 2.64
N GLU A 71 2.19 -1.87 3.48
CA GLU A 71 2.87 -2.30 4.71
C GLU A 71 1.91 -3.02 5.65
N TRP A 72 0.70 -2.46 5.85
CA TRP A 72 -0.33 -3.09 6.68
C TRP A 72 -0.77 -4.45 6.12
N GLU A 73 -0.96 -4.56 4.80
CA GLU A 73 -1.28 -5.83 4.14
C GLU A 73 -0.18 -6.87 4.35
N GLU A 74 1.09 -6.47 4.23
CA GLU A 74 2.26 -7.34 4.45
C GLU A 74 2.39 -7.81 5.90
N ASP A 75 2.05 -6.96 6.87
CA ASP A 75 2.12 -7.27 8.30
C ASP A 75 0.94 -8.12 8.82
N HIS A 76 -0.23 -8.06 8.17
CA HIS A 76 -1.48 -8.67 8.68
C HIS A 76 -2.01 -9.81 7.83
N LEU A 77 -1.58 -9.94 6.58
CA LEU A 77 -2.13 -10.90 5.63
C LEU A 77 -1.04 -11.78 5.01
N SER A 78 -1.40 -12.98 4.59
CA SER A 78 -0.51 -13.93 3.92
C SER A 78 -1.13 -14.45 2.63
N TYR A 79 -0.27 -14.77 1.66
CA TYR A 79 -0.74 -15.35 0.40
C TYR A 79 -1.04 -16.85 0.56
N ASP A 80 -2.26 -17.27 0.23
CA ASP A 80 -2.69 -18.67 0.25
C ASP A 80 -2.43 -19.34 -1.10
N ASN A 81 -1.29 -20.02 -1.22
CA ASN A 81 -0.93 -20.80 -2.41
C ASN A 81 -1.81 -22.06 -2.61
N ASN A 82 -2.61 -22.45 -1.62
CA ASN A 82 -3.42 -23.66 -1.62
C ASN A 82 -4.92 -23.38 -1.58
N LYS A 83 -5.33 -22.13 -1.89
CA LYS A 83 -6.74 -21.75 -1.86
C LYS A 83 -7.54 -22.62 -2.84
N GLY A 84 -8.31 -23.56 -2.31
CA GLY A 84 -9.01 -24.59 -3.09
C GLY A 84 -10.28 -24.12 -3.82
N SER A 85 -10.51 -22.81 -3.90
CA SER A 85 -11.73 -22.22 -4.47
C SER A 85 -11.43 -20.86 -5.10
N ASP A 86 -11.98 -20.63 -6.29
CA ASP A 86 -11.89 -19.35 -6.99
C ASP A 86 -12.86 -18.29 -6.44
N ILE A 87 -13.62 -18.61 -5.39
CA ILE A 87 -14.54 -17.66 -4.74
C ILE A 87 -13.72 -16.58 -4.03
N ILE A 88 -14.01 -15.33 -4.40
CA ILE A 88 -13.37 -14.16 -3.81
C ILE A 88 -13.94 -13.92 -2.42
N LEU A 89 -13.07 -13.71 -1.45
CA LEU A 89 -13.43 -13.38 -0.08
C LEU A 89 -13.94 -11.94 -0.02
N LYS A 90 -14.96 -11.69 0.79
CA LYS A 90 -15.34 -10.33 1.16
C LYS A 90 -14.20 -9.70 1.98
N PRO A 91 -13.95 -8.38 1.91
CA PRO A 91 -12.93 -7.73 2.73
C PRO A 91 -12.99 -8.11 4.22
N SER A 92 -14.18 -8.13 4.81
CA SER A 92 -14.39 -8.54 6.21
C SER A 92 -14.01 -9.99 6.49
N GLU A 93 -14.28 -10.90 5.54
CA GLU A 93 -13.90 -12.31 5.63
C GLU A 93 -12.38 -12.46 5.48
N PHE A 94 -11.78 -11.77 4.51
CA PHE A 94 -10.35 -11.83 4.25
C PHE A 94 -9.52 -11.28 5.41
N ILE A 95 -9.88 -10.10 5.95
CA ILE A 95 -9.23 -9.53 7.14
C ILE A 95 -9.29 -10.50 8.33
N LYS A 96 -10.41 -11.21 8.50
CA LYS A 96 -10.60 -12.16 9.61
C LYS A 96 -9.78 -13.45 9.42
N VAL A 97 -9.74 -13.96 8.19
CA VAL A 97 -9.02 -15.20 7.86
C VAL A 97 -7.51 -14.96 7.84
N GLY A 98 -7.06 -13.80 7.39
CA GLY A 98 -5.65 -13.42 7.33
C GLY A 98 -4.89 -14.04 6.16
N GLU A 99 -5.54 -14.84 5.31
CA GLU A 99 -4.92 -15.47 4.15
C GLU A 99 -5.85 -15.49 2.92
N GLY A 100 -5.27 -15.31 1.73
CA GLY A 100 -6.03 -15.16 0.49
C GLY A 100 -5.15 -15.08 -0.76
N VAL A 101 -5.77 -14.94 -1.93
CA VAL A 101 -5.08 -14.87 -3.23
C VAL A 101 -5.20 -13.47 -3.85
N CYS A 102 -4.55 -13.26 -5.01
CA CYS A 102 -4.44 -11.95 -5.66
C CYS A 102 -5.79 -11.22 -5.85
N THR A 103 -6.89 -11.95 -6.11
CA THR A 103 -8.22 -11.36 -6.25
C THR A 103 -8.80 -10.86 -4.92
N ASP A 104 -8.52 -11.54 -3.81
CA ASP A 104 -8.97 -11.12 -2.47
C ASP A 104 -8.25 -9.85 -2.05
N TYR A 105 -6.92 -9.82 -2.25
CA TYR A 105 -6.09 -8.63 -2.09
C TYR A 105 -6.60 -7.48 -2.95
N ALA A 106 -6.80 -7.68 -4.26
CA ALA A 106 -7.26 -6.62 -5.14
C ALA A 106 -8.58 -5.97 -4.66
N VAL A 107 -9.55 -6.77 -4.20
CA VAL A 107 -10.83 -6.24 -3.68
C VAL A 107 -10.62 -5.48 -2.36
N LEU A 108 -9.82 -6.02 -1.45
CA LEU A 108 -9.47 -5.36 -0.18
C LEU A 108 -8.73 -4.04 -0.41
N THR A 109 -7.63 -4.06 -1.17
CA THR A 109 -6.80 -2.88 -1.47
C THR A 109 -7.63 -1.79 -2.13
N ALA A 110 -8.47 -2.12 -3.12
CA ALA A 110 -9.37 -1.15 -3.75
C ALA A 110 -10.36 -0.56 -2.74
N GLY A 111 -10.91 -1.41 -1.85
CA GLY A 111 -11.80 -0.99 -0.78
C GLY A 111 -11.14 0.00 0.19
N LEU A 112 -9.92 -0.31 0.66
CA LEU A 112 -9.16 0.54 1.58
C LEU A 112 -8.80 1.88 0.95
N LEU A 113 -8.41 1.90 -0.33
CA LEU A 113 -8.11 3.13 -1.06
C LEU A 113 -9.36 4.01 -1.22
N LEU A 114 -10.49 3.43 -1.62
CA LEU A 114 -11.75 4.16 -1.76
C LEU A 114 -12.25 4.69 -0.41
N ALA A 115 -12.11 3.90 0.66
CA ALA A 115 -12.43 4.33 2.03
C ALA A 115 -11.50 5.46 2.52
N SER A 116 -10.28 5.52 1.97
CA SER A 116 -9.31 6.60 2.20
C SER A 116 -9.49 7.82 1.30
N ASN A 117 -10.61 7.92 0.57
CA ASN A 117 -10.88 8.96 -0.43
C ASN A 117 -9.88 9.02 -1.60
N ILE A 118 -9.15 7.93 -1.85
CA ILE A 118 -8.30 7.79 -3.04
C ILE A 118 -9.16 7.21 -4.16
N SER A 119 -9.59 8.08 -5.07
CA SER A 119 -10.46 7.73 -6.19
C SER A 119 -10.14 8.62 -7.41
N PRO A 120 -10.15 8.09 -8.64
CA PRO A 120 -10.41 6.69 -8.98
C PRO A 120 -9.24 5.76 -8.67
N VAL A 121 -9.56 4.48 -8.47
CA VAL A 121 -8.57 3.39 -8.52
C VAL A 121 -8.82 2.54 -9.76
N TYR A 122 -7.86 1.71 -10.12
CA TYR A 122 -7.93 0.89 -11.33
C TYR A 122 -7.72 -0.58 -10.97
N LEU A 123 -8.66 -1.44 -11.32
CA LEU A 123 -8.44 -2.88 -11.27
C LEU A 123 -7.63 -3.29 -12.50
N MET A 124 -6.53 -3.99 -12.27
CA MET A 124 -5.64 -4.53 -13.28
C MET A 124 -5.71 -6.06 -13.27
N ILE A 125 -5.99 -6.68 -14.42
CA ILE A 125 -5.93 -8.13 -14.62
C ILE A 125 -4.85 -8.41 -15.67
N PHE A 126 -3.75 -9.03 -15.25
CA PHE A 126 -2.60 -9.34 -16.09
C PHE A 126 -2.72 -10.75 -16.66
N HIS A 127 -2.47 -10.88 -17.96
CA HIS A 127 -2.52 -12.13 -18.71
C HIS A 127 -1.10 -12.51 -19.11
N PHE A 128 -0.64 -13.69 -18.69
CA PHE A 128 0.70 -14.19 -18.97
C PHE A 128 0.74 -15.04 -20.24
N MET A 129 1.92 -15.20 -20.83
CA MET A 129 2.13 -16.02 -22.02
C MET A 129 2.11 -17.51 -21.72
N GLU A 130 2.70 -17.90 -20.59
CA GLU A 130 3.06 -19.29 -20.30
C GLU A 130 1.89 -20.15 -19.77
N ASP A 131 0.75 -19.57 -19.37
CA ASP A 131 -0.32 -20.27 -18.66
C ASP A 131 -1.63 -19.44 -18.64
N PRO A 132 -2.85 -19.99 -18.46
CA PRO A 132 -4.04 -19.16 -18.23
C PRO A 132 -4.04 -18.54 -16.82
N THR A 133 -2.91 -18.61 -16.10
CA THR A 133 -2.70 -17.88 -14.86
C THR A 133 -3.00 -16.40 -15.10
N LEU A 134 -3.97 -15.89 -14.35
CA LEU A 134 -4.28 -14.47 -14.28
C LEU A 134 -3.72 -13.93 -12.97
N HIS A 135 -3.25 -12.70 -12.98
CA HIS A 135 -2.91 -11.99 -11.74
C HIS A 135 -3.73 -10.72 -11.63
N ALA A 136 -4.34 -10.50 -10.47
CA ALA A 136 -5.14 -9.33 -10.19
C ALA A 136 -4.42 -8.40 -9.21
N ALA A 137 -4.37 -7.11 -9.53
CA ALA A 137 -3.84 -6.08 -8.65
C ALA A 137 -4.65 -4.80 -8.79
N VAL A 138 -4.41 -3.84 -7.89
CA VAL A 138 -4.99 -2.50 -7.98
C VAL A 138 -3.92 -1.53 -8.43
N ALA A 139 -4.31 -0.49 -9.15
CA ALA A 139 -3.42 0.60 -9.49
C ALA A 139 -4.04 1.95 -9.16
N VAL A 140 -3.18 2.92 -8.89
CA VAL A 140 -3.57 4.33 -8.68
C VAL A 140 -2.80 5.22 -9.65
N ASN A 141 -3.38 6.37 -9.96
CA ASN A 141 -2.67 7.41 -10.70
C ASN A 141 -2.19 8.50 -9.73
N ILE A 142 -0.87 8.70 -9.65
CA ILE A 142 -0.25 9.78 -8.89
C ILE A 142 0.48 10.68 -9.88
N SER A 143 0.04 11.93 -10.01
CA SER A 143 0.69 12.93 -10.87
C SER A 143 0.91 12.46 -12.32
N GLY A 144 -0.05 11.71 -12.88
CA GLY A 144 -0.01 11.19 -14.25
C GLY A 144 0.69 9.83 -14.40
N LYS A 145 1.34 9.31 -13.36
CA LYS A 145 1.99 8.00 -13.37
C LYS A 145 1.08 6.94 -12.75
N LEU A 146 1.01 5.77 -13.38
CA LEU A 146 0.26 4.62 -12.86
C LEU A 146 1.18 3.77 -11.96
N PHE A 147 0.77 3.56 -10.71
CA PHE A 147 1.44 2.70 -9.75
C PHE A 147 0.58 1.50 -9.41
N ILE A 148 1.12 0.30 -9.61
CA ILE A 148 0.54 -0.99 -9.27
C ILE A 148 0.82 -1.28 -7.79
N LEU A 149 -0.23 -1.71 -7.10
CA LEU A 149 -0.29 -2.04 -5.68
C LEU A 149 -0.65 -3.52 -5.59
N ASP A 150 0.35 -4.31 -5.22
CA ASP A 150 0.29 -5.76 -5.29
C ASP A 150 0.93 -6.37 -4.06
N GLN A 151 0.17 -6.34 -2.96
CA GLN A 151 0.36 -7.10 -1.71
C GLN A 151 1.60 -6.76 -0.87
N ARG A 152 2.67 -6.25 -1.48
CA ARG A 152 3.96 -6.00 -0.84
C ARG A 152 4.52 -4.66 -1.27
N LEU A 153 5.29 -4.09 -0.36
CA LEU A 153 6.11 -2.93 -0.69
C LEU A 153 7.16 -3.25 -1.78
N PRO A 154 7.61 -2.24 -2.52
CA PRO A 154 7.02 -0.91 -2.68
C PRO A 154 5.88 -0.92 -3.72
N PRO A 155 5.06 0.15 -3.83
CA PRO A 155 4.30 0.45 -5.03
C PRO A 155 5.21 0.48 -6.26
N LYS A 156 4.79 -0.09 -7.38
CA LYS A 156 5.63 -0.21 -8.58
C LYS A 156 4.99 0.53 -9.74
N ASN A 157 5.74 1.35 -10.45
CA ASN A 157 5.25 1.84 -11.74
C ASN A 157 5.11 0.65 -12.73
N LEU A 158 4.41 0.87 -13.84
CA LEU A 158 4.14 -0.21 -14.81
C LEU A 158 5.43 -0.91 -15.29
N ASP A 159 6.47 -0.15 -15.63
CA ASP A 159 7.76 -0.67 -16.10
C ASP A 159 8.42 -1.59 -15.06
N SER A 160 8.54 -1.10 -13.82
CA SER A 160 9.06 -1.84 -12.68
C SER A 160 8.28 -3.13 -12.41
N TYR A 161 6.95 -3.07 -12.59
CA TYR A 161 6.06 -4.21 -12.39
C TYR A 161 6.26 -5.29 -13.46
N LEU A 162 6.39 -4.90 -14.75
CA LEU A 162 6.70 -5.83 -15.84
C LEU A 162 8.07 -6.49 -15.68
N ILE A 163 9.06 -5.75 -15.18
CA ILE A 163 10.41 -6.27 -14.92
C ILE A 163 10.40 -7.30 -13.81
N GLN A 164 9.62 -7.09 -12.74
CA GLN A 164 9.51 -8.07 -11.67
C GLN A 164 9.16 -9.45 -12.23
N PHE A 165 8.09 -9.54 -13.03
CA PHE A 165 7.66 -10.80 -13.60
C PHE A 165 8.66 -11.36 -14.62
N SER A 166 9.14 -10.54 -15.56
CA SER A 166 9.99 -11.05 -16.64
C SER A 166 11.40 -11.42 -16.17
N LYS A 167 12.06 -10.55 -15.38
CA LYS A 167 13.46 -10.73 -14.97
C LYS A 167 13.61 -11.56 -13.70
N LEU A 168 12.72 -11.42 -12.73
CA LEU A 168 12.86 -12.10 -11.42
C LEU A 168 12.05 -13.40 -11.35
N GLU A 169 10.90 -13.46 -12.02
CA GLU A 169 10.03 -14.65 -11.99
C GLU A 169 10.04 -15.46 -13.31
N GLY A 170 10.62 -14.94 -14.38
CA GLY A 170 10.67 -15.59 -15.69
C GLY A 170 9.32 -15.72 -16.39
N LYS A 171 8.35 -14.83 -16.08
CA LYS A 171 7.00 -14.82 -16.67
C LYS A 171 6.81 -13.61 -17.58
N ILE A 172 6.16 -13.79 -18.74
CA ILE A 172 5.93 -12.72 -19.70
C ILE A 172 4.46 -12.29 -19.67
N ILE A 173 4.20 -11.03 -19.36
CA ILE A 173 2.86 -10.43 -19.46
C ILE A 173 2.60 -10.03 -20.91
N LEU A 174 1.55 -10.58 -21.53
CA LEU A 174 1.15 -10.24 -22.90
C LEU A 174 0.32 -8.95 -22.94
N PHE A 175 -0.70 -8.88 -22.09
CA PHE A 175 -1.59 -7.74 -22.01
C PHE A 175 -2.21 -7.65 -20.61
N ALA A 176 -2.78 -6.49 -20.30
CA ALA A 176 -3.58 -6.29 -19.11
C ALA A 176 -4.95 -5.71 -19.44
N GLU A 177 -5.96 -6.14 -18.69
CA GLU A 177 -7.25 -5.47 -18.65
C GLU A 177 -7.24 -4.46 -17.52
N MET A 178 -7.66 -3.24 -17.83
CA MET A 178 -7.78 -2.16 -16.86
C MET A 178 -9.25 -1.72 -16.77
N TYR A 179 -9.76 -1.67 -15.55
CA TYR A 179 -11.10 -1.16 -15.24
C TYR A 179 -10.99 0.00 -14.26
N LYS A 180 -11.70 1.10 -14.52
CA LYS A 180 -11.82 2.21 -13.59
C LYS A 180 -12.85 1.87 -12.51
N VAL A 181 -12.46 1.99 -11.25
CA VAL A 181 -13.30 1.73 -10.07
C VAL A 181 -13.46 3.03 -9.28
N GLU A 182 -14.71 3.44 -9.06
CA GLU A 182 -15.05 4.71 -8.41
C GLU A 182 -16.20 4.52 -7.40
N MET A 183 -16.12 5.22 -6.26
CA MET A 183 -17.27 5.38 -5.37
C MET A 183 -18.17 6.53 -5.87
N LYS A 184 -19.41 6.23 -6.24
CA LYS A 184 -20.43 7.21 -6.67
C LYS A 184 -21.71 7.02 -5.87
N LYS A 185 -22.08 8.04 -5.09
CA LYS A 185 -23.34 8.05 -4.30
C LYS A 185 -23.52 6.79 -3.44
N GLY A 186 -22.46 6.35 -2.75
CA GLY A 186 -22.48 5.16 -1.89
C GLY A 186 -22.47 3.82 -2.62
N ARG A 187 -22.24 3.80 -3.93
CA ARG A 187 -22.07 2.57 -4.73
C ARG A 187 -20.71 2.57 -5.41
N VAL A 188 -20.10 1.39 -5.53
CA VAL A 188 -18.91 1.22 -6.33
C VAL A 188 -19.30 0.94 -7.77
N VAL A 189 -18.78 1.76 -8.70
CA VAL A 189 -18.98 1.63 -10.14
C VAL A 189 -17.69 1.17 -10.77
N VAL A 190 -17.74 0.00 -11.43
CA VAL A 190 -16.64 -0.54 -12.24
C VAL A 190 -16.95 -0.25 -13.72
N SER A 191 -16.04 0.41 -14.43
CA SER A 191 -16.30 0.89 -15.79
C SER A 191 -15.04 0.92 -16.67
N GLY A 192 -15.22 1.08 -17.98
CA GLY A 192 -14.13 1.44 -18.90
C GLY A 192 -13.06 0.36 -19.11
N ARG A 193 -13.47 -0.89 -19.40
CA ARG A 193 -12.56 -1.99 -19.76
C ARG A 193 -11.66 -1.55 -20.92
N LYS A 194 -10.37 -1.39 -20.64
CA LYS A 194 -9.33 -1.06 -21.61
C LYS A 194 -8.31 -2.19 -21.63
N TYR A 195 -7.88 -2.60 -22.82
CA TYR A 195 -6.74 -3.49 -22.98
C TYR A 195 -5.46 -2.67 -23.14
N LEU A 196 -4.44 -3.03 -22.37
CA LEU A 196 -3.08 -2.53 -22.53
C LEU A 196 -2.27 -3.64 -23.18
N ASP A 197 -1.79 -3.43 -24.40
CA ASP A 197 -0.78 -4.30 -24.99
C ASP A 197 0.55 -4.04 -24.29
N LEU A 198 1.10 -5.07 -23.65
CA LEU A 198 2.32 -5.00 -22.84
C LEU A 198 3.43 -5.85 -23.47
N SER A 199 3.15 -6.56 -24.56
CA SER A 199 4.09 -7.45 -25.25
C SER A 199 5.30 -6.71 -25.85
N ASN A 200 5.10 -5.45 -26.25
CA ASN A 200 6.13 -4.60 -26.86
C ASN A 200 6.67 -3.54 -25.91
N PHE A 201 6.42 -3.66 -24.60
CA PHE A 201 6.81 -2.60 -23.67
C PHE A 201 8.34 -2.52 -23.54
N GLY A 202 8.91 -1.42 -24.02
CA GLY A 202 10.34 -1.14 -23.93
C GLY A 202 10.69 -0.53 -22.57
N PHE A 203 11.68 -1.09 -21.90
CA PHE A 203 12.18 -0.58 -20.62
C PHE A 203 13.06 0.67 -20.81
N TYR A 204 12.71 1.75 -20.12
CA TYR A 204 13.61 2.86 -19.89
C TYR A 204 13.85 2.99 -18.39
N PRO A 205 14.95 2.45 -17.83
CA PRO A 205 15.36 2.87 -16.50
C PRO A 205 15.66 4.35 -16.65
N GLY A 206 14.77 5.20 -16.15
CA GLY A 206 15.10 6.61 -16.02
C GLY A 206 16.44 6.73 -15.30
N ASN A 207 17.23 7.75 -15.65
CA ASN A 207 18.37 8.09 -14.82
C ASN A 207 17.82 8.49 -13.44
N ILE A 208 17.95 7.57 -12.48
CA ILE A 208 17.57 7.80 -11.10
C ILE A 208 18.62 8.71 -10.47
N SER A 209 18.20 9.87 -9.98
CA SER A 209 19.05 10.71 -9.14
C SER A 209 18.93 10.25 -7.69
N LEU A 210 20.03 9.78 -7.11
CA LEU A 210 20.06 9.37 -5.70
C LEU A 210 20.30 10.53 -4.73
N ASP A 211 20.58 11.73 -5.23
CA ASP A 211 20.95 12.88 -4.37
C ASP A 211 19.82 13.25 -3.41
N MET A 212 18.57 13.25 -3.89
CA MET A 212 17.41 13.55 -3.05
C MET A 212 17.22 12.46 -1.98
N LEU A 213 17.36 11.18 -2.36
CA LEU A 213 17.28 10.06 -1.44
C LEU A 213 18.40 10.10 -0.38
N GLU A 214 19.65 10.38 -0.76
CA GLU A 214 20.78 10.47 0.18
C GLU A 214 20.54 11.58 1.22
N ASN A 215 20.10 12.76 0.77
CA ASN A 215 19.84 13.90 1.65
C ASN A 215 18.67 13.65 2.62
N LEU A 216 17.58 13.04 2.14
CA LEU A 216 16.45 12.68 2.99
C LEU A 216 16.84 11.59 3.99
N LEU A 217 17.61 10.59 3.56
CA LEU A 217 18.08 9.51 4.43
C LEU A 217 19.05 10.04 5.51
N LEU A 218 19.96 10.93 5.16
CA LEU A 218 20.83 11.63 6.12
C LEU A 218 19.99 12.38 7.17
N SER A 219 19.00 13.16 6.73
CA SER A 219 18.14 13.95 7.63
C SER A 219 17.31 13.05 8.55
N GLU A 220 16.74 11.99 8.00
CA GLU A 220 15.90 11.05 8.74
C GLU A 220 16.72 10.26 9.77
N PHE A 221 17.91 9.81 9.38
CA PHE A 221 18.82 9.12 10.28
C PHE A 221 19.33 10.04 11.40
N GLN A 222 19.67 11.29 11.08
CA GLN A 222 20.02 12.30 12.10
C GLN A 222 18.89 12.48 13.10
N ARG A 223 17.66 12.66 12.61
CA ARG A 223 16.47 12.86 13.45
C ARG A 223 16.20 11.69 14.39
N ARG A 224 16.39 10.46 13.92
CA ARG A 224 16.14 9.22 14.70
C ARG A 224 17.25 8.87 15.68
N THR A 225 18.50 9.28 15.40
CA THR A 225 19.67 8.86 16.20
C THR A 225 20.31 9.97 17.03
N ASN A 226 20.05 11.24 16.71
CA ASN A 226 20.74 12.42 17.24
C ASN A 226 22.26 12.44 17.03
N LEU A 227 22.81 11.58 16.16
CA LEU A 227 24.23 11.62 15.81
C LEU A 227 24.54 12.86 14.97
N PHE A 228 25.76 13.39 15.11
CA PHE A 228 26.17 14.58 14.36
C PHE A 228 26.69 14.21 12.96
N PRO A 229 26.13 14.77 11.87
CA PRO A 229 26.58 14.45 10.52
C PRO A 229 28.00 15.00 10.25
N ARG A 230 28.91 14.16 9.76
CA ARG A 230 30.31 14.49 9.40
C ARG A 230 30.72 13.88 8.07
N ILE A 231 30.64 14.64 6.99
CA ILE A 231 31.00 14.18 5.63
C ILE A 231 32.44 13.65 5.52
N ASP A 232 33.37 14.18 6.31
CA ASP A 232 34.77 13.75 6.33
C ASP A 232 34.91 12.25 6.63
N LEU A 233 33.96 11.65 7.38
CA LEU A 233 33.96 10.23 7.70
C LEU A 233 34.00 9.34 6.46
N LYS A 234 33.51 9.83 5.30
CA LYS A 234 33.58 9.11 4.01
C LYS A 234 35.02 8.80 3.61
N THR A 235 35.97 9.66 3.94
CA THR A 235 37.35 9.61 3.44
C THR A 235 38.35 9.43 4.56
N VAL A 236 38.23 10.17 5.66
CA VAL A 236 39.19 10.22 6.77
C VAL A 236 38.51 10.12 8.14
N LEU A 237 39.28 9.96 9.21
CA LEU A 237 38.79 10.10 10.57
C LEU A 237 38.87 11.58 10.97
N PRO A 238 37.75 12.27 11.27
CA PRO A 238 37.76 13.63 11.77
C PRO A 238 38.65 13.84 13.00
N GLN A 239 39.28 15.01 13.08
CA GLN A 239 39.95 15.44 14.31
C GLN A 239 38.97 15.43 15.49
N GLY A 240 39.42 14.89 16.63
CA GLY A 240 38.63 14.75 17.86
C GLY A 240 37.91 13.40 18.00
N LEU A 241 37.82 12.61 16.93
CA LEU A 241 37.33 11.24 16.97
C LEU A 241 38.51 10.26 17.05
N LYS A 242 38.35 9.17 17.78
CA LYS A 242 39.35 8.12 18.03
C LYS A 242 39.18 6.92 17.10
N GLU A 243 37.98 6.70 16.56
CA GLU A 243 37.66 5.52 15.78
C GLU A 243 36.60 5.83 14.70
N ARG A 244 36.74 5.16 13.54
CA ARG A 244 35.74 5.12 12.48
C ARG A 244 35.30 3.68 12.23
N LYS A 245 33.99 3.47 12.12
CA LYS A 245 33.40 2.20 11.69
C LYS A 245 32.54 2.41 10.45
N VAL A 246 32.47 1.39 9.59
CA VAL A 246 31.67 1.43 8.36
C VAL A 246 30.81 0.19 8.28
N TRP A 247 29.51 0.39 8.13
CA TRP A 247 28.56 -0.64 7.77
C TRP A 247 28.23 -0.51 6.29
N MET A 248 28.15 -1.64 5.60
CA MET A 248 27.66 -1.71 4.21
C MET A 248 26.37 -2.53 4.22
N ILE A 249 25.27 -1.88 3.84
CA ILE A 249 23.95 -2.49 3.74
C ILE A 249 23.57 -2.51 2.27
N LYS A 250 23.10 -3.67 1.80
CA LYS A 250 22.72 -3.90 0.40
C LYS A 250 21.20 -4.06 0.33
N PHE A 251 20.57 -3.29 -0.55
CA PHE A 251 19.16 -3.45 -0.92
C PHE A 251 19.11 -3.98 -2.35
N GLU A 252 18.71 -5.23 -2.49
CA GLU A 252 18.74 -5.93 -3.78
C GLU A 252 17.69 -5.40 -4.74
N ASN A 253 18.02 -5.33 -6.02
CA ASN A 253 17.12 -4.89 -7.10
C ASN A 253 16.48 -3.51 -6.88
N PHE A 254 17.03 -2.69 -5.96
CA PHE A 254 16.46 -1.39 -5.59
C PHE A 254 16.21 -0.49 -6.81
N LYS A 255 17.16 -0.45 -7.75
CA LYS A 255 17.07 0.34 -8.99
C LYS A 255 15.86 -0.05 -9.83
N LEU A 256 15.41 -1.31 -9.79
CA LEU A 256 14.31 -1.80 -10.59
C LEU A 256 12.96 -1.31 -10.09
N PHE A 257 12.85 -0.97 -8.80
CA PHE A 257 11.57 -0.61 -8.16
C PHE A 257 11.49 0.84 -7.71
N TYR A 258 12.63 1.50 -7.49
CA TYR A 258 12.69 2.86 -7.03
C TYR A 258 12.01 3.85 -7.99
N ASP A 259 11.14 4.71 -7.44
CA ASP A 259 10.54 5.84 -8.13
C ASP A 259 10.55 7.05 -7.19
N ASP A 260 11.00 8.21 -7.69
CA ASP A 260 11.12 9.45 -6.92
C ASP A 260 9.78 9.92 -6.33
N THR A 261 8.64 9.48 -6.89
CA THR A 261 7.32 9.74 -6.31
C THR A 261 7.22 9.26 -4.86
N PHE A 262 7.96 8.21 -4.47
CA PHE A 262 7.94 7.65 -3.11
C PHE A 262 9.26 7.87 -2.35
N VAL A 263 10.05 8.89 -2.72
CA VAL A 263 11.41 9.08 -2.16
C VAL A 263 11.42 9.26 -0.63
N GLU A 264 10.41 9.92 -0.05
CA GLU A 264 10.28 10.05 1.40
C GLU A 264 10.05 8.70 2.08
N GLN A 265 9.19 7.86 1.49
CA GLN A 265 8.88 6.54 2.03
C GLN A 265 10.08 5.61 1.91
N TYR A 266 10.78 5.62 0.77
CA TYR A 266 12.04 4.89 0.60
C TYR A 266 13.10 5.31 1.62
N SER A 267 13.25 6.62 1.87
CA SER A 267 14.17 7.13 2.89
C SER A 267 13.86 6.57 4.28
N ASN A 268 12.58 6.61 4.67
CA ASN A 268 12.12 6.09 5.96
C ASN A 268 12.32 4.57 6.06
N PHE A 269 11.93 3.83 5.03
CA PHE A 269 12.11 2.37 4.94
C PHE A 269 13.59 1.98 5.10
N ILE A 270 14.51 2.63 4.38
CA ILE A 270 15.94 2.36 4.49
C ILE A 270 16.45 2.66 5.91
N ALA A 271 16.03 3.78 6.50
CA ALA A 271 16.38 4.11 7.88
C ALA A 271 15.86 3.06 8.88
N ASP A 272 14.63 2.59 8.73
CA ASP A 272 14.06 1.54 9.57
C ASP A 272 14.84 0.23 9.44
N GLU A 273 15.16 -0.21 8.23
CA GLU A 273 15.95 -1.43 8.01
C GLU A 273 17.36 -1.35 8.62
N ILE A 274 18.01 -0.19 8.55
CA ILE A 274 19.31 0.03 9.21
C ILE A 274 19.16 -0.03 10.74
N LEU A 275 18.12 0.58 11.30
CA LEU A 275 17.90 0.70 12.75
C LEU A 275 17.33 -0.56 13.40
N LYS A 276 16.63 -1.41 12.63
CA LYS A 276 16.19 -2.75 13.04
C LYS A 276 17.37 -3.70 13.30
N ASN A 277 18.55 -3.44 12.71
CA ASN A 277 19.73 -4.27 12.93
C ASN A 277 20.36 -4.02 14.31
N GLU A 278 20.24 -4.98 15.22
CA GLU A 278 20.74 -4.88 16.60
C GLU A 278 22.25 -4.61 16.71
N LYS A 279 23.08 -5.10 15.76
CA LYS A 279 24.52 -4.79 15.76
C LYS A 279 24.79 -3.34 15.41
N ILE A 280 24.07 -2.80 14.44
CA ILE A 280 24.18 -1.39 14.04
C ILE A 280 23.65 -0.51 15.17
N LYS A 281 22.50 -0.84 15.77
CA LYS A 281 21.93 -0.14 16.92
C LYS A 281 22.87 -0.08 18.12
N SER A 282 23.56 -1.19 18.42
CA SER A 282 24.61 -1.24 19.44
C SER A 282 25.83 -0.36 19.12
N ASP A 283 26.16 -0.17 17.84
CA ASP A 283 27.18 0.81 17.47
C ASP A 283 26.64 2.23 17.60
N ILE A 284 25.45 2.54 17.09
CA ILE A 284 24.88 3.90 17.15
C ILE A 284 24.94 4.48 18.57
N SER A 285 24.66 3.67 19.60
CA SER A 285 24.72 4.12 21.00
C SER A 285 26.12 4.43 21.54
N ARG A 286 27.18 4.01 20.85
CA ARG A 286 28.59 4.17 21.26
C ARG A 286 29.34 5.22 20.44
N TYR A 287 28.73 5.73 19.37
CA TYR A 287 29.34 6.70 18.48
C TYR A 287 28.63 8.05 18.62
N SER A 288 29.28 9.13 18.17
CA SER A 288 28.78 10.51 18.34
C SER A 288 28.58 11.24 17.02
N ALA A 289 29.21 10.75 15.95
CA ALA A 289 29.10 11.28 14.61
C ALA A 289 28.73 10.18 13.61
N PHE A 290 28.09 10.58 12.52
CA PHE A 290 27.77 9.68 11.43
C PHE A 290 27.90 10.34 10.07
N TRP A 291 27.93 9.52 9.02
CA TRP A 291 27.58 9.95 7.67
C TRP A 291 26.96 8.78 6.92
N ILE A 292 26.08 9.06 5.97
CA ILE A 292 25.53 8.06 5.07
C ILE A 292 25.93 8.43 3.65
N SER A 293 26.38 7.45 2.88
CA SER A 293 26.52 7.60 1.44
C SER A 293 25.88 6.41 0.75
N ILE A 294 25.17 6.68 -0.33
CA ILE A 294 24.50 5.67 -1.12
C ILE A 294 25.03 5.67 -2.55
N LYS A 295 25.01 4.51 -3.18
CA LYS A 295 25.33 4.36 -4.60
C LYS A 295 24.68 3.12 -5.17
N LEU A 296 24.51 3.08 -6.49
CA LEU A 296 24.14 1.85 -7.19
C LEU A 296 25.37 1.01 -7.52
N GLU A 297 25.29 -0.29 -7.27
CA GLU A 297 26.17 -1.30 -7.85
C GLU A 297 25.31 -2.25 -8.69
N GLY A 298 25.32 -2.09 -10.01
CA GLY A 298 24.37 -2.77 -10.88
C GLY A 298 22.94 -2.29 -10.61
N ASP A 299 22.06 -3.19 -10.21
CA ASP A 299 20.66 -2.90 -9.84
C ASP A 299 20.46 -2.72 -8.33
N ASP A 300 21.51 -2.96 -7.54
CA ASP A 300 21.44 -2.95 -6.09
C ASP A 300 21.83 -1.57 -5.53
N LEU A 301 21.15 -1.15 -4.47
CA LEU A 301 21.55 0.04 -3.70
C LEU A 301 22.49 -0.38 -2.58
N ILE A 302 23.67 0.22 -2.54
CA ILE A 302 24.65 0.06 -1.47
C ILE A 302 24.61 1.30 -0.59
N VAL A 303 24.16 1.12 0.66
CA VAL A 303 24.17 2.14 1.70
C VAL A 303 25.38 1.93 2.59
N ARG A 304 26.24 2.93 2.67
CA ARG A 304 27.39 2.97 3.56
C ARG A 304 27.10 3.90 4.72
N LEU A 305 26.95 3.32 5.91
CA LEU A 305 26.84 4.06 7.15
C LEU A 305 28.22 4.14 7.79
N PHE A 306 28.77 5.34 7.85
CA PHE A 306 29.99 5.66 8.56
C PHE A 306 29.62 6.15 9.96
N LEU A 307 30.28 5.63 10.98
CA LEU A 307 30.16 6.07 12.37
C LEU A 307 31.52 6.53 12.88
N GLY A 308 31.54 7.62 13.65
CA GLY A 308 32.75 8.15 14.29
C GLY A 308 32.57 8.40 15.80
N ARG A 309 33.57 8.02 16.60
CA ARG A 309 33.60 8.19 18.07
C ARG A 309 34.99 8.55 18.56
#